data_AF-A0A2G9ZTJ7-F1
#
_entry.id   AF-A0A2G9ZTJ7-F1
#
_cell.length_a   1.000
_cell.length_b   1.000
_cell.length_c   1.000
_cell.angle_alpha   90.00
_cell.angle_beta   90.00
_cell.angle_gamma   90.00
#
_symmetry.space_group_name_H-M   'P 1'
#
loop_
_entity.id
_entity.type
_entity.pdbx_description
1 polymer ?
#
loop_
_entity_poly.entity_id
_entity_poly.type
_entity_poly.pdbx_seq_one_letter_code
_entity_poly.pdbx_strand_id
1 'polypeptide(L)'
;MKMLRGLLIFLLMASGIHAGASEALSQESFRVRWVDDGDTVMLENGRHVRYIGIDAPEVQKGDQKGEPLGKEAAAFNRNLVSGKRVRLVFDREVSDRYGR
;
A
#
# COMPACT_ATOMS: atom_id res chain seq x y z
N MET A 1 -7.04 -46.14 -51.09
CA MET A 1 -7.18 -44.70 -51.43
C MET A 1 -7.11 -43.93 -50.13
N LYS A 2 -5.94 -43.48 -49.66
CA LYS A 2 -5.34 -42.15 -49.95
C LYS A 2 -6.41 -41.06 -50.07
N MET A 3 -6.58 -40.25 -49.03
CA MET A 3 -6.41 -38.79 -49.06
C MET A 3 -6.16 -38.27 -47.64
N LEU A 4 -4.88 -38.22 -47.28
CA LEU A 4 -4.32 -37.27 -46.30
C LEU A 4 -4.06 -35.97 -47.05
N ARG A 5 -4.42 -34.80 -46.47
CA ARG A 5 -3.74 -33.47 -46.56
C ARG A 5 -4.74 -32.31 -46.39
N GLY A 6 -4.43 -31.36 -45.51
CA GLY A 6 -5.04 -30.02 -45.56
C GLY A 6 -5.12 -29.28 -44.23
N LEU A 7 -3.96 -28.88 -43.70
CA LEU A 7 -3.79 -27.81 -42.72
C LEU A 7 -4.64 -26.57 -43.10
N LEU A 8 -5.68 -26.22 -42.31
CA LEU A 8 -6.29 -24.89 -42.38
C LEU A 8 -5.64 -23.99 -41.32
N ILE A 9 -4.84 -23.10 -41.87
CA ILE A 9 -4.07 -22.01 -41.27
C ILE A 9 -4.95 -21.07 -40.43
N PHE A 10 -4.51 -20.85 -39.19
CA PHE A 10 -4.48 -19.57 -38.46
C PHE A 10 -5.45 -18.46 -38.93
N LEU A 11 -6.64 -18.37 -38.30
CA LEU A 11 -7.43 -17.13 -38.32
C LEU A 11 -7.16 -16.31 -37.05
N LEU A 12 -6.18 -15.44 -37.23
CA LEU A 12 -5.94 -14.16 -36.59
C LEU A 12 -7.15 -13.41 -35.99
N MET A 13 -6.86 -12.74 -34.87
CA MET A 13 -7.42 -11.47 -34.38
C MET A 13 -8.66 -11.53 -33.48
N ALA A 14 -8.36 -11.27 -32.22
CA ALA A 14 -8.96 -10.19 -31.43
C ALA A 14 -10.47 -10.26 -31.20
N SER A 15 -10.85 -10.92 -30.10
CA SER A 15 -12.03 -10.50 -29.35
C SER A 15 -11.71 -10.49 -27.85
N GLY A 16 -11.25 -9.32 -27.40
CA GLY A 16 -11.64 -8.82 -26.07
C GLY A 16 -10.78 -9.19 -24.87
N ILE A 17 -9.45 -9.12 -24.95
CA ILE A 17 -8.67 -8.81 -23.74
C ILE A 17 -8.50 -7.28 -23.70
N HIS A 18 -9.48 -6.58 -23.15
CA HIS A 18 -9.32 -5.24 -22.57
C HIS A 18 -10.10 -5.25 -21.26
N ALA A 19 -9.42 -5.63 -20.18
CA ALA A 19 -8.83 -4.65 -19.27
C ALA A 19 -9.90 -3.71 -18.70
N GLY A 20 -10.73 -4.30 -17.85
CA GLY A 20 -11.61 -3.60 -16.93
C GLY A 20 -11.54 -4.24 -15.55
N ALA A 21 -10.36 -4.71 -15.15
CA ALA A 21 -10.07 -4.94 -13.74
C ALA A 21 -10.03 -3.56 -13.06
N SER A 22 -11.20 -2.94 -12.91
CA SER A 22 -11.44 -2.17 -11.71
C SER A 22 -11.49 -3.20 -10.59
N GLU A 23 -10.32 -3.71 -10.20
CA GLU A 23 -10.17 -4.22 -8.86
C GLU A 23 -10.57 -3.05 -7.99
N ALA A 24 -11.79 -3.10 -7.48
CA ALA A 24 -12.16 -2.32 -6.33
C ALA A 24 -11.09 -2.66 -5.29
N LEU A 25 -10.03 -1.84 -5.22
CA LEU A 25 -8.99 -1.94 -4.20
C LEU A 25 -9.77 -2.03 -2.91
N SER A 26 -9.85 -3.24 -2.37
CA SER A 26 -10.76 -3.52 -1.28
C SER A 26 -10.38 -2.54 -0.19
N GLN A 27 -11.35 -1.73 0.25
CA GLN A 27 -11.10 -0.60 1.14
C GLN A 27 -10.75 -1.15 2.52
N GLU A 28 -9.49 -1.52 2.63
CA GLU A 28 -8.88 -2.26 3.69
C GLU A 28 -8.91 -1.41 4.96
N SER A 29 -9.59 -1.90 6.00
CA SER A 29 -9.85 -1.13 7.21
C SER A 29 -9.31 -1.82 8.46
N PHE A 30 -8.36 -1.17 9.13
CA PHE A 30 -7.62 -1.74 10.26
C PHE A 30 -7.66 -0.81 11.47
N ARG A 31 -7.56 -1.39 12.66
CA ARG A 31 -7.26 -0.58 13.85
C ARG A 31 -5.78 -0.19 13.87
N VAL A 32 -5.50 1.08 14.17
CA VAL A 32 -4.14 1.53 14.44
C VAL A 32 -3.69 1.02 15.80
N ARG A 33 -2.61 0.23 15.82
CA ARG A 33 -2.02 -0.34 17.03
C ARG A 33 -0.98 0.57 17.66
N TRP A 34 -0.15 1.21 16.82
CA TRP A 34 0.94 2.06 17.27
C TRP A 34 1.23 3.18 16.27
N VAL A 35 1.86 4.25 16.75
CA VAL A 35 2.31 5.39 15.94
C VAL A 35 3.82 5.49 16.10
N ASP A 36 4.53 5.23 15.01
CA ASP A 36 6.00 5.24 14.96
C ASP A 36 6.55 6.67 15.00
N ASP A 37 5.95 7.55 14.19
CA ASP A 37 6.31 8.96 14.04
C ASP A 37 5.12 9.78 13.50
N GLY A 38 5.36 11.00 13.00
CA GLY A 38 4.30 11.89 12.53
C GLY A 38 3.59 11.43 11.25
N ASP A 39 4.16 10.49 10.49
CA ASP A 39 3.61 10.04 9.21
C ASP A 39 3.53 8.51 9.05
N THR A 40 4.03 7.75 10.01
CA THR A 40 4.08 6.28 9.97
C THR A 40 3.35 5.66 11.15
N VAL A 41 2.52 4.66 10.87
CA VAL A 41 1.74 3.91 11.86
C VAL A 41 1.90 2.41 11.68
N MET A 42 1.74 1.65 12.77
CA MET A 42 1.61 0.20 12.73
C MET A 42 0.14 -0.19 12.98
N LEU A 43 -0.40 -1.03 12.10
CA LEU A 43 -1.75 -1.57 12.17
C LEU A 43 -1.81 -2.80 13.09
N GLU A 44 -3.02 -3.22 13.46
CA GLU A 44 -3.23 -4.39 14.33
C GLU A 44 -2.68 -5.70 13.77
N ASN A 45 -2.60 -5.83 12.44
CA ASN A 45 -1.99 -6.97 11.75
C ASN A 45 -0.45 -6.89 11.65
N GLY A 46 0.17 -5.87 12.24
CA GLY A 46 1.63 -5.67 12.23
C GLY A 46 2.17 -4.97 10.98
N ARG A 47 1.34 -4.62 10.00
CA ARG A 47 1.78 -3.85 8.84
C ARG A 47 2.09 -2.40 9.25
N HIS A 48 3.25 -1.91 8.86
CA HIS A 48 3.58 -0.49 8.91
C HIS A 48 3.04 0.21 7.67
N VAL A 49 2.48 1.40 7.83
CA VAL A 49 1.93 2.22 6.75
C VAL A 49 2.48 3.63 6.90
N ARG A 50 3.08 4.15 5.82
CA ARG A 50 3.51 5.54 5.74
C ARG A 50 2.52 6.38 4.93
N TYR A 51 2.23 7.59 5.40
CA TYR A 51 1.35 8.51 4.70
C TYR A 51 2.02 9.06 3.44
N ILE A 52 1.27 9.08 2.34
CA ILE A 52 1.74 9.63 1.06
C ILE A 52 1.71 11.17 1.14
N GLY A 53 2.77 11.81 0.66
CA GLY A 53 2.85 13.28 0.55
C GLY A 53 3.20 14.03 1.83
N ILE A 54 3.59 13.31 2.89
CA ILE A 54 4.03 13.89 4.17
C ILE A 54 5.40 13.28 4.52
N ASP A 55 6.28 14.11 5.05
CA ASP A 55 7.57 13.70 5.63
C ASP A 55 7.73 14.39 7.00
N ALA A 56 7.45 13.64 8.06
CA ALA A 56 7.48 14.14 9.43
C ALA A 56 8.84 13.87 10.09
N PRO A 57 9.28 14.72 11.05
CA PRO A 57 10.53 14.46 11.76
C PRO A 57 10.53 13.12 12.49
N GLU A 58 11.66 12.42 12.41
CA GLU A 58 11.79 11.06 12.92
C GLU A 58 11.91 11.02 14.45
N VAL A 59 11.24 10.04 15.07
CA VAL A 59 11.40 9.74 16.50
C VAL A 59 12.66 8.90 16.71
N GLN A 60 13.32 9.05 17.85
CA GLN A 60 14.45 8.22 18.25
C GLN A 60 14.09 6.72 18.18
N LYS A 61 14.91 5.93 17.46
CA LYS A 61 14.73 4.48 17.25
C LYS A 61 16.04 3.77 17.61
N GLY A 62 16.09 3.13 18.78
CA GLY A 62 17.32 2.52 19.30
C GLY A 62 18.45 3.53 19.48
N ASP A 63 19.60 3.27 18.86
CA ASP A 63 20.78 4.15 18.88
C ASP A 63 20.67 5.32 17.89
N GLN A 64 19.69 5.32 16.98
CA GLN A 64 19.48 6.43 16.05
C GLN A 64 18.85 7.62 16.77
N LYS A 65 19.56 8.76 16.73
CA LYS A 65 19.08 10.01 17.32
C LYS A 65 17.82 10.50 16.59
N GLY A 66 16.79 10.83 17.35
CA GLY A 66 15.59 11.46 16.80
C GLY A 66 15.84 12.90 16.34
N GLU A 67 14.95 13.39 15.49
CA GLU A 67 15.00 14.73 14.92
C GLU A 67 14.25 15.74 15.81
N PRO A 68 14.56 17.04 15.69
CA PRO A 68 13.78 18.08 16.36
C PRO A 68 12.29 17.96 16.01
N LEU A 69 11.42 18.05 17.02
CA LEU A 69 9.97 17.94 16.91
C LEU A 69 9.41 16.54 16.55
N GLY A 70 10.24 15.50 16.48
CA GLY A 70 9.75 14.14 16.15
C GLY A 70 8.77 13.58 17.18
N LYS A 71 9.02 13.83 18.48
CA LYS A 71 8.11 13.38 19.55
C LYS A 71 6.75 14.10 19.49
N GLU A 72 6.78 15.39 19.17
CA GLU A 72 5.62 16.26 19.03
C GLU A 72 4.78 15.85 17.82
N ALA A 73 5.42 15.60 16.66
CA ALA A 73 4.76 15.11 15.46
C ALA A 73 4.08 13.75 15.70
N ALA A 74 4.80 12.81 16.33
CA ALA A 74 4.24 11.51 16.71
C ALA A 74 3.07 11.64 17.71
N ALA A 75 3.18 12.54 18.68
CA ALA A 75 2.11 12.79 19.65
C ALA A 75 0.86 13.37 18.97
N PHE A 76 1.04 14.29 18.03
CA PHE A 76 -0.06 14.85 17.24
C PHE A 76 -0.76 13.76 16.41
N ASN A 77 0.00 12.95 15.66
CA ASN A 77 -0.56 11.84 14.90
C ASN A 77 -1.26 10.81 15.81
N ARG A 78 -0.66 10.48 16.97
CA ARG A 78 -1.28 9.60 17.98
C ARG A 78 -2.66 10.08 18.43
N ASN A 79 -2.83 11.38 18.68
CA ASN A 79 -4.14 11.94 19.04
C ASN A 79 -5.18 11.80 17.92
N LEU A 80 -4.73 11.84 16.66
CA LEU A 80 -5.60 11.70 15.51
C LEU A 80 -6.04 10.26 15.26
N VAL A 81 -5.14 9.28 15.37
CA VAL A 81 -5.40 7.94 14.81
C VAL A 81 -5.28 6.78 15.80
N SER A 82 -4.62 6.94 16.94
CA SER A 82 -4.32 5.82 17.84
C SER A 82 -5.59 5.10 18.30
N GLY A 83 -5.60 3.77 18.16
CA GLY A 83 -6.74 2.93 18.53
C GLY A 83 -7.98 3.11 17.64
N LYS A 84 -7.98 3.99 16.64
CA LYS A 84 -9.12 4.17 15.73
C LYS A 84 -9.05 3.18 14.58
N ARG A 85 -10.21 2.89 13.96
CA ARG A 85 -10.27 2.14 12.70
C ARG A 85 -10.03 3.13 11.56
N VAL A 86 -9.01 2.87 10.75
CA VAL A 86 -8.63 3.67 9.58
C VAL A 86 -8.85 2.85 8.33
N ARG A 87 -9.15 3.52 7.22
CA ARG A 87 -9.29 2.93 5.90
C ARG A 87 -8.07 3.32 5.07
N LEU A 88 -7.42 2.34 4.46
CA LEU A 88 -6.29 2.59 3.59
C LEU A 88 -6.78 3.01 2.20
N VAL A 89 -6.17 4.07 1.68
CA VAL A 89 -6.39 4.57 0.32
C VAL A 89 -5.01 4.66 -0.32
N PHE A 90 -4.80 3.87 -1.36
CA PHE A 90 -3.52 3.77 -2.05
C PHE A 90 -3.49 4.67 -3.28
N ASP A 91 -2.29 5.10 -3.67
CA ASP A 91 -2.01 5.65 -5.00
C ASP A 91 -1.47 4.54 -5.92
N ARG A 92 -0.85 4.88 -7.05
CA ARG A 92 -0.32 3.94 -8.06
C ARG A 92 0.66 2.92 -7.47
N GLU A 93 1.53 3.36 -6.58
CA GLU A 93 2.48 2.49 -5.89
C GLU A 93 1.92 2.16 -4.51
N VAL A 94 1.72 0.86 -4.26
CA VAL A 94 1.06 0.36 -3.04
C VAL A 94 2.06 0.19 -1.89
N SER A 95 3.36 0.05 -2.19
CA SER A 95 4.41 -0.17 -1.20
C SER A 95 5.71 0.53 -1.54
N ASP A 96 6.40 1.07 -0.54
CA ASP A 96 7.75 1.64 -0.69
C ASP A 96 8.87 0.57 -0.63
N ARG A 97 10.12 1.01 -0.83
CA ARG A 97 11.32 0.14 -0.77
C ARG A 97 11.56 -0.55 0.58
N TYR A 98 10.87 -0.14 1.64
CA TYR A 98 10.94 -0.72 2.98
C TYR A 98 9.76 -1.66 3.28
N GLY A 99 8.84 -1.84 2.31
CA GLY A 99 7.67 -2.71 2.44
C GLY A 99 6.53 -2.09 3.24
N ARG A 100 6.46 -0.76 3.32
CA ARG A 100 5.36 -0.01 3.94
C ARG A 100 4.33 0.42 2.91
#